data_AF-A0A8K0D9J6-F1
#
_entry.id   AF-A0A8K0D9J6-F1
#
_cell.length_a   1.000
_cell.length_b   1.000
_cell.length_c   1.000
_cell.angle_alpha   90.00
_cell.angle_beta   90.00
_cell.angle_gamma   90.00
#
_symmetry.space_group_name_H-M   'P 1'
#
loop_
_entity.id
_entity.type
_entity.pdbx_description
1 polymer ?
#
loop_
_entity_poly.entity_id
_entity_poly.type
_entity_poly.pdbx_seq_one_letter_code
_entity_poly.pdbx_strand_id
1 'polypeptide(L)'
;MIIFFSLIPGYVLLSAINAVLVAKLAIFTIELPFKSIEDVQIQRRLSLCLRSNSFVYNNFTNLINGDKVTMPKWKGILNGPGCLDINNQSNLAQIICKKGVVILENRVVMATVIQNFQIKCDISFLNQRYFSKGNSYLVYRGFKGIEPIETV
;
A
#
# COMPACT_ATOMS: atom_id res chain seq x y z
N MET A 1 56.98 -20.24 8.32
CA MET A 1 56.45 -19.77 7.02
C MET A 1 55.03 -20.27 6.73
N ILE A 2 54.70 -21.56 6.94
CA ILE A 2 53.37 -22.13 6.64
C ILE A 2 52.22 -21.49 7.45
N ILE A 3 52.47 -21.11 8.71
CA ILE A 3 51.49 -20.46 9.60
C ILE A 3 51.07 -19.06 9.08
N PHE A 4 52.00 -18.31 8.48
CA PHE A 4 51.69 -17.01 7.86
C PHE A 4 50.85 -17.19 6.58
N PHE A 5 51.11 -18.25 5.81
CA PHE A 5 50.35 -18.57 4.61
C PHE A 5 48.89 -18.98 4.90
N SER A 6 48.57 -19.48 6.10
CA SER A 6 47.19 -19.80 6.49
C SER A 6 46.49 -18.64 7.22
N LEU A 7 47.23 -17.77 7.93
CA LEU A 7 46.69 -16.62 8.65
C LEU A 7 46.14 -15.53 7.73
N ILE A 8 46.90 -15.18 6.68
CA ILE A 8 46.54 -14.12 5.74
C ILE A 8 45.18 -14.39 5.06
N PRO A 9 44.92 -15.56 4.44
CA PRO A 9 43.63 -15.83 3.82
C PRO A 9 42.49 -15.92 4.85
N GLY A 10 42.75 -16.40 6.07
CA GLY A 10 41.77 -16.40 7.14
C GLY A 10 41.32 -15.00 7.55
N TYR A 11 42.27 -14.07 7.69
CA TYR A 11 41.96 -12.67 8.00
C TYR A 11 41.19 -11.98 6.87
N VAL A 12 41.58 -12.23 5.60
CA VAL A 12 40.87 -11.71 4.43
C VAL A 12 39.42 -12.21 4.40
N LEU A 13 39.20 -13.51 4.63
CA LEU A 13 37.84 -14.08 4.68
C LEU A 13 37.00 -13.47 5.81
N LEU A 14 37.58 -13.30 7.01
CA LEU A 14 36.88 -12.70 8.13
C LEU A 14 36.49 -11.23 7.83
N SER A 15 37.41 -10.47 7.23
CA SER A 15 37.15 -9.08 6.82
C SER A 15 36.05 -8.99 5.76
N ALA A 16 36.04 -9.91 4.79
CA ALA A 16 35.03 -9.97 3.74
C ALA A 16 33.64 -10.33 4.30
N ILE A 17 33.57 -11.30 5.22
CA ILE A 17 32.30 -11.68 5.88
C ILE A 17 31.74 -10.49 6.67
N ASN A 18 32.59 -9.80 7.44
CA ASN A 18 32.17 -8.62 8.19
C ASN A 18 31.69 -7.50 7.27
N ALA A 19 32.39 -7.23 6.16
CA ALA A 19 31.98 -6.23 5.19
C ALA A 19 30.62 -6.56 4.55
N VAL A 20 30.39 -7.82 4.16
CA VAL A 20 29.10 -8.27 3.60
C VAL A 20 27.98 -8.17 4.64
N LEU A 21 28.26 -8.54 5.90
CA LEU A 21 27.28 -8.44 6.98
C LEU A 21 26.88 -6.99 7.24
N VAL A 22 27.86 -6.08 7.36
CA VAL A 22 27.62 -4.64 7.54
C VAL A 22 26.86 -4.07 6.35
N ALA A 23 27.23 -4.43 5.13
CA ALA A 23 26.50 -4.01 3.92
C ALA A 23 25.04 -4.51 3.93
N LYS A 24 24.80 -5.75 4.33
CA LYS A 24 23.43 -6.28 4.45
C LYS A 24 22.60 -5.61 5.55
N LEU A 25 23.21 -5.28 6.68
CA LEU A 25 22.55 -4.55 7.75
C LEU A 25 22.26 -3.10 7.36
N ALA A 26 23.15 -2.46 6.59
CA ALA A 26 22.94 -1.12 6.07
C ALA A 26 21.81 -1.07 5.02
N ILE A 27 21.61 -2.15 4.26
CA ILE A 27 20.57 -2.27 3.24
C ILE A 27 19.39 -3.13 3.76
N PHE A 28 19.16 -3.19 5.07
CA PHE A 28 18.09 -4.04 5.61
C PHE A 28 16.71 -3.53 5.16
N THR A 29 16.25 -4.00 4.00
CA THR A 29 14.94 -3.69 3.44
C THR A 29 14.00 -4.82 3.79
N ILE A 30 12.89 -4.48 4.47
CA ILE A 30 11.81 -5.43 4.68
C ILE A 30 11.19 -5.70 3.30
N GLU A 31 11.40 -6.91 2.77
CA GLU A 31 10.73 -7.34 1.55
C GLU A 31 9.24 -7.50 1.86
N LEU A 32 8.43 -6.63 1.27
CA LEU A 32 6.99 -6.78 1.32
C LEU A 32 6.60 -8.07 0.58
N PRO A 33 5.55 -8.77 1.04
CA PRO A 33 5.13 -10.01 0.40
C PRO A 33 4.67 -9.82 -1.05
N PHE A 34 4.46 -8.58 -1.51
CA PHE A 34 4.05 -8.22 -2.86
C PHE A 34 4.78 -6.97 -3.35
N LYS A 35 5.06 -6.88 -4.66
CA LYS A 35 5.72 -5.71 -5.28
C LYS A 35 4.70 -4.75 -5.90
N SER A 36 3.54 -5.26 -6.27
CA SER A 36 2.46 -4.52 -6.94
C SER A 36 1.08 -4.90 -6.41
N ILE A 37 0.05 -4.12 -6.75
CA ILE A 37 -1.35 -4.47 -6.43
C ILE A 37 -1.75 -5.76 -7.15
N GLU A 38 -1.22 -5.99 -8.35
CA GLU A 38 -1.45 -7.17 -9.17
C GLU A 38 -0.89 -8.44 -8.50
N ASP A 39 0.23 -8.35 -7.78
CA ASP A 39 0.78 -9.50 -7.06
C ASP A 39 -0.13 -9.96 -5.92
N VAL A 40 -0.85 -9.04 -5.27
CA VAL A 40 -1.86 -9.36 -4.24
C VAL A 40 -2.96 -10.24 -4.85
N GLN A 41 -3.34 -9.96 -6.10
CA GLN A 41 -4.31 -10.75 -6.86
C GLN A 41 -3.83 -12.19 -7.10
N ILE A 42 -2.54 -12.36 -7.43
CA ILE A 42 -1.96 -13.65 -7.78
C ILE A 42 -1.80 -14.52 -6.53
N GLN A 43 -1.31 -13.93 -5.44
CA GLN A 43 -1.01 -14.70 -4.23
C GLN A 43 -2.26 -15.14 -3.48
N ARG A 44 -3.36 -14.37 -3.54
CA ARG A 44 -4.65 -14.65 -2.87
C ARG A 44 -4.56 -14.97 -1.37
N ARG A 45 -3.43 -14.68 -0.73
CA ARG A 45 -3.19 -14.90 0.70
C ARG A 45 -3.55 -13.69 1.55
N LEU A 46 -3.71 -12.53 0.92
CA LEU A 46 -3.94 -11.24 1.57
C LEU A 46 -5.31 -10.68 1.16
N SER A 47 -6.01 -10.10 2.11
CA SER A 47 -7.23 -9.33 1.87
C SER A 47 -6.86 -7.87 1.61
N LEU A 48 -7.32 -7.32 0.49
CA LEU A 48 -7.13 -5.91 0.15
C LEU A 48 -8.35 -5.11 0.63
N CYS A 49 -8.19 -4.34 1.70
CA CYS A 49 -9.25 -3.49 2.22
C CYS A 49 -9.19 -2.10 1.57
N LEU A 50 -10.33 -1.67 1.02
CA LEU A 50 -10.51 -0.37 0.37
C LEU A 50 -11.89 0.18 0.71
N ARG A 51 -11.97 1.48 1.03
CA ARG A 51 -13.22 2.18 1.27
C ARG A 51 -14.15 2.06 0.08
N SER A 52 -15.36 1.53 0.29
CA SER A 52 -16.36 1.35 -0.77
C SER A 52 -16.89 2.68 -1.33
N ASN A 53 -16.82 3.76 -0.56
CA ASN A 53 -17.19 5.11 -1.02
C ASN A 53 -16.04 5.87 -1.73
N SER A 54 -14.87 5.25 -1.89
CA SER A 54 -13.74 5.88 -2.58
C SER A 54 -13.92 5.82 -4.09
N PHE A 55 -13.54 6.89 -4.80
CA PHE A 55 -13.44 6.86 -6.27
C PHE A 55 -12.52 5.74 -6.77
N VAL A 56 -11.49 5.39 -5.98
CA VAL A 56 -10.55 4.31 -6.32
C VAL A 56 -11.26 2.94 -6.33
N TYR A 57 -12.33 2.76 -5.54
CA TYR A 57 -13.12 1.53 -5.50
C TYR A 57 -13.72 1.19 -6.87
N ASN A 58 -14.05 2.21 -7.66
CA ASN A 58 -14.60 2.03 -9.00
C ASN A 58 -13.62 1.32 -9.96
N ASN A 59 -12.30 1.37 -9.71
CA ASN A 59 -11.32 0.64 -10.52
C ASN A 59 -11.36 -0.89 -10.29
N PHE A 60 -12.06 -1.34 -9.25
CA PHE A 60 -12.16 -2.74 -8.86
C PHE A 60 -13.58 -3.31 -9.05
N THR A 61 -14.54 -2.47 -9.44
CA THR A 61 -15.96 -2.84 -9.58
C THR A 61 -16.54 -2.40 -10.91
N ASN A 62 -17.47 -3.19 -11.45
CA ASN A 62 -18.30 -2.81 -12.59
C ASN A 62 -19.68 -2.40 -12.11
N LEU A 63 -20.30 -1.43 -12.79
CA LEU A 63 -21.72 -1.15 -12.60
C LEU A 63 -22.53 -2.16 -13.43
N ILE A 64 -23.33 -2.97 -12.75
CA ILE A 64 -24.27 -3.91 -13.37
C ILE A 64 -25.66 -3.57 -12.83
N ASN A 65 -26.57 -3.13 -13.69
CA ASN A 65 -27.94 -2.74 -13.32
C ASN A 65 -28.02 -1.67 -12.21
N GLY A 66 -27.05 -0.76 -12.15
CA GLY A 66 -26.97 0.30 -11.13
C GLY A 66 -26.21 -0.10 -9.86
N ASP A 67 -25.93 -1.40 -9.67
CA ASP A 67 -25.18 -1.89 -8.52
C ASP A 67 -23.70 -2.07 -8.84
N LYS A 68 -22.84 -1.71 -7.89
CA LYS A 68 -21.39 -1.93 -7.99
C LYS A 68 -21.07 -3.39 -7.65
N VAL A 69 -20.69 -4.15 -8.67
CA VAL A 69 -20.29 -5.55 -8.54
C VAL A 69 -18.77 -5.67 -8.66
N THR A 70 -18.13 -6.29 -7.67
CA THR A 70 -16.69 -6.55 -7.68
C THR A 70 -16.29 -7.40 -8.89
N MET A 71 -15.26 -6.97 -9.62
CA MET A 71 -14.76 -7.70 -10.78
C MET A 71 -14.33 -9.12 -10.38
N PRO A 72 -14.51 -10.14 -11.25
CA PRO A 72 -14.19 -11.53 -10.93
C PRO A 72 -12.77 -11.75 -10.40
N LYS A 73 -11.78 -11.01 -10.94
CA LYS A 73 -10.37 -11.08 -10.52
C LYS A 73 -10.13 -10.63 -9.07
N TRP A 74 -11.00 -9.79 -8.53
CA TRP A 74 -10.90 -9.22 -7.18
C TRP A 74 -11.85 -9.88 -6.18
N LYS A 75 -12.69 -10.81 -6.63
CA LYS A 75 -13.67 -11.49 -5.79
C LYS A 75 -12.97 -12.31 -4.71
N GLY A 76 -13.36 -12.10 -3.45
CA GLY A 76 -12.75 -12.78 -2.28
C GLY A 76 -11.41 -12.20 -1.82
N ILE A 77 -10.87 -11.22 -2.53
CA ILE A 77 -9.62 -10.51 -2.18
C ILE A 77 -9.96 -9.09 -1.72
N LEU A 78 -10.68 -8.35 -2.57
CA LEU A 78 -11.14 -7.00 -2.25
C LEU A 78 -12.21 -7.06 -1.16
N ASN A 79 -12.00 -6.30 -0.08
CA ASN A 79 -12.86 -6.30 1.10
C ASN A 79 -13.20 -7.72 1.59
N GLY A 80 -12.21 -8.61 1.51
CA GLY A 80 -12.31 -10.01 1.90
C GLY A 80 -12.28 -10.22 3.43
N PRO A 81 -12.01 -11.47 3.87
CA PRO A 81 -11.97 -11.83 5.27
C PRO A 81 -10.99 -10.95 6.05
N GLY A 82 -11.42 -10.44 7.21
CA GLY A 82 -10.60 -9.59 8.08
C GLY A 82 -10.73 -8.08 7.80
N CYS A 83 -11.29 -7.69 6.64
CA CYS A 83 -11.69 -6.30 6.41
C CYS A 83 -12.95 -5.98 7.21
N LEU A 84 -12.96 -4.81 7.84
CA LEU A 84 -14.17 -4.17 8.38
C LEU A 84 -14.65 -3.09 7.40
N ASP A 85 -15.81 -2.49 7.67
CA ASP A 85 -16.22 -1.28 6.95
C ASP A 85 -15.29 -0.11 7.33
N ILE A 86 -14.26 0.09 6.49
CA ILE A 86 -13.24 1.12 6.69
C ILE A 86 -13.66 2.50 6.19
N ASN A 87 -14.92 2.70 5.81
CA ASN A 87 -15.45 4.06 5.67
C ASN A 87 -15.41 4.79 7.02
N ASN A 88 -15.50 4.04 8.13
CA ASN A 88 -15.23 4.53 9.46
C ASN A 88 -13.74 4.43 9.81
N GLN A 89 -13.12 5.55 10.19
CA GLN A 89 -11.71 5.63 10.57
C GLN A 89 -11.37 4.77 11.80
N SER A 90 -12.31 4.57 12.74
CA SER A 90 -12.10 3.71 13.90
C SER A 90 -11.90 2.25 13.49
N ASN A 91 -12.70 1.76 12.53
CA ASN A 91 -12.54 0.42 11.99
C ASN A 91 -11.20 0.26 11.24
N LEU A 92 -10.77 1.32 10.53
CA LEU A 92 -9.46 1.34 9.88
C LEU A 92 -8.32 1.13 10.89
N ALA A 93 -8.36 1.87 12.00
CA ALA A 93 -7.39 1.76 13.09
C ALA A 93 -7.37 0.37 13.74
N GLN A 94 -8.51 -0.32 13.80
CA GLN A 94 -8.59 -1.67 14.35
C GLN A 94 -8.00 -2.75 13.43
N ILE A 95 -8.13 -2.58 12.10
CA ILE A 95 -7.69 -3.62 11.16
C ILE A 95 -6.26 -3.43 10.63
N ILE A 96 -5.67 -2.24 10.77
CA ILE A 96 -4.34 -1.94 10.23
C ILE A 96 -3.24 -2.86 10.77
N CYS A 97 -3.38 -3.34 12.01
CA CYS A 97 -2.43 -4.26 12.63
C CYS A 97 -2.79 -5.75 12.43
N LYS A 98 -3.86 -6.07 11.69
CA LYS A 98 -4.24 -7.47 11.44
C LYS A 98 -3.31 -8.09 10.41
N LYS A 99 -2.79 -9.28 10.74
CA LYS A 99 -2.04 -10.10 9.78
C LYS A 99 -2.92 -10.50 8.61
N GLY A 100 -2.34 -10.52 7.41
CA GLY A 100 -3.05 -10.92 6.20
C GLY A 100 -3.96 -9.83 5.59
N VAL A 101 -3.94 -8.62 6.14
CA VAL A 101 -4.70 -7.47 5.64
C VAL A 101 -3.75 -6.43 5.04
N VAL A 102 -4.10 -5.94 3.86
CA VAL A 102 -3.44 -4.82 3.19
C VAL A 102 -4.48 -3.72 2.99
N ILE A 103 -4.14 -2.50 3.40
CA ILE A 103 -5.03 -1.35 3.23
C ILE A 103 -4.57 -0.53 2.03
N LEU A 104 -5.49 -0.29 1.10
CA LEU A 104 -5.31 0.66 0.02
C LEU A 104 -6.09 1.94 0.36
N GLU A 105 -5.38 2.99 0.75
CA GLU A 105 -6.00 4.25 1.17
C GLU A 105 -5.18 5.48 0.75
N ASN A 106 -5.84 6.63 0.70
CA ASN A 106 -5.17 7.91 0.47
C ASN A 106 -4.22 8.23 1.64
N ARG A 107 -3.01 8.73 1.31
CA ARG A 107 -1.98 9.08 2.30
C ARG A 107 -2.46 10.09 3.35
N VAL A 108 -3.30 11.06 2.96
CA VAL A 108 -3.86 12.06 3.88
C VAL A 108 -4.81 11.41 4.88
N VAL A 109 -5.73 10.56 4.40
CA VAL A 109 -6.66 9.82 5.27
C VAL A 109 -5.88 8.93 6.24
N MET A 110 -4.87 8.21 5.75
CA MET A 110 -4.03 7.36 6.61
C MET A 110 -3.26 8.17 7.66
N ALA A 111 -2.70 9.32 7.29
CA ALA A 111 -2.01 10.20 8.23
C ALA A 111 -2.97 10.68 9.34
N THR A 112 -4.20 11.07 8.98
CA THR A 112 -5.23 11.45 9.95
C THR A 112 -5.57 10.30 10.91
N VAL A 113 -5.69 9.06 10.40
CA VAL A 113 -5.98 7.91 11.28
C VAL A 113 -4.83 7.62 12.22
N ILE A 114 -3.58 7.67 11.77
CA ILE A 114 -2.41 7.45 12.63
C ILE A 114 -2.29 8.54 13.71
N GLN A 115 -2.66 9.78 13.39
CA GLN A 115 -2.65 10.88 14.36
C GLN A 115 -3.79 10.77 15.39
N ASN A 116 -4.99 10.40 14.93
CA ASN A 116 -6.18 10.37 15.77
C ASN A 116 -6.30 9.09 16.61
N PHE A 117 -5.70 8.00 16.16
CA PHE A 117 -5.76 6.70 16.82
C PHE A 117 -4.36 6.23 17.20
N GLN A 118 -4.18 5.83 18.47
CA GLN A 118 -2.91 5.27 18.94
C GLN A 118 -2.71 3.86 18.35
N ILE A 119 -2.06 3.78 17.19
CA ILE A 119 -1.73 2.51 16.55
C ILE A 119 -0.51 1.87 17.25
N LYS A 120 -0.64 0.61 17.67
CA LYS A 120 0.35 -0.11 18.47
C LYS A 120 1.35 -0.95 17.67
N CYS A 121 1.22 -0.97 16.34
CA CYS A 121 2.09 -1.75 15.45
C CYS A 121 2.87 -0.83 14.52
N ASP A 122 3.99 -1.34 14.00
CA ASP A 122 4.77 -0.64 12.98
C ASP A 122 4.02 -0.63 11.65
N ILE A 123 3.84 0.56 11.09
CA ILE A 123 3.18 0.77 9.79
C ILE A 123 4.27 1.10 8.77
N SER A 124 4.29 0.36 7.67
CA SER A 124 5.13 0.66 6.51
C SER A 124 4.28 1.13 5.34
N PHE A 125 4.72 2.19 4.67
CA PHE A 125 4.08 2.71 3.47
C PHE A 125 4.83 2.25 2.23
N LEU A 126 4.09 1.74 1.25
CA LEU A 126 4.61 1.59 -0.10
C LEU A 126 4.76 2.97 -0.74
N ASN A 127 5.98 3.35 -1.13
CA ASN A 127 6.25 4.67 -1.70
C ASN A 127 5.69 4.85 -3.13
N GLN A 128 5.03 3.84 -3.69
CA GLN A 128 4.40 3.91 -5.00
C GLN A 128 3.04 4.64 -4.94
N ARG A 129 2.74 5.41 -6.00
CA ARG A 129 1.41 5.97 -6.23
C ARG A 129 0.71 5.13 -7.28
N TYR A 130 -0.37 4.44 -6.89
CA TYR A 130 -1.11 3.56 -7.80
C TYR A 130 -2.18 4.31 -8.60
N PHE A 131 -2.73 5.40 -8.06
CA PHE A 131 -3.80 6.15 -8.70
C PHE A 131 -3.51 7.66 -8.60
N SER A 132 -3.62 8.37 -9.72
CA SER A 132 -3.61 9.84 -9.75
C SER A 132 -5.05 10.34 -9.78
N LYS A 133 -5.42 11.24 -8.87
CA LYS A 133 -6.75 11.87 -8.90
C LYS A 133 -6.66 13.16 -9.71
N GLY A 134 -7.35 13.20 -10.85
CA GLY A 134 -7.75 14.47 -11.46
C GLY A 134 -9.01 14.95 -10.74
N ASN A 135 -8.91 16.04 -9.99
CA ASN A 135 -10.10 16.72 -9.48
C ASN A 135 -10.45 17.83 -10.47
N SER A 136 -11.73 18.02 -10.74
CA SER A 136 -12.23 19.13 -11.55
C SER A 136 -13.32 19.86 -10.80
N TYR A 137 -13.37 21.18 -10.98
CA TYR A 137 -14.52 21.96 -10.58
C TYR A 137 -15.61 21.78 -11.63
N LEU A 138 -16.78 21.32 -11.19
CA LEU A 138 -17.99 21.35 -12.00
C LEU A 138 -18.75 22.60 -11.62
N VAL A 139 -18.93 23.50 -12.58
CA VAL A 139 -19.67 24.74 -12.41
C VAL A 139 -20.89 24.72 -13.32
N TYR A 140 -21.95 25.41 -12.90
CA TYR A 140 -23.12 25.63 -13.74
C TYR A 140 -22.70 26.38 -15.01
N ARG A 141 -23.27 26.01 -16.16
CA ARG A 141 -22.87 26.56 -17.47
C ARG A 141 -22.99 28.09 -17.58
N GLY A 142 -23.87 28.71 -16.80
CA GLY A 142 -24.02 30.18 -16.73
C GLY A 142 -23.15 30.87 -15.67
N PHE A 143 -22.21 30.16 -15.04
CA PHE A 143 -21.33 30.73 -14.02
C PHE A 143 -20.38 31.76 -14.64
N LYS A 144 -20.55 33.02 -14.26
CA LYS A 144 -19.68 34.13 -14.70
C LYS A 144 -18.46 34.20 -13.76
N GLY A 145 -17.36 33.58 -14.18
CA GLY A 145 -16.08 33.62 -13.49
C GLY A 145 -15.11 34.64 -14.11
N ILE A 146 -13.95 34.81 -13.46
CA ILE A 146 -12.84 35.65 -13.96
C ILE A 146 -12.05 34.92 -15.05
N GLU A 147 -12.05 33.59 -15.04
CA GLU A 147 -11.32 32.76 -16.00
C GLU A 147 -12.27 32.01 -16.95
N PRO A 148 -11.85 31.77 -18.21
CA PRO A 148 -12.60 30.98 -19.17
C PRO A 148 -12.67 29.52 -18.71
N ILE A 149 -13.88 28.96 -18.71
CA ILE A 149 -14.14 27.57 -18.33
C ILE A 149 -14.15 26.72 -19.61
N GLU A 150 -13.32 25.67 -19.66
CA GLU A 150 -13.40 24.66 -20.72
C GLU A 150 -14.69 23.84 -20.55
N THR A 151 -15.54 23.85 -21.57
CA THR A 151 -16.72 23.00 -21.64
C THR A 151 -16.34 21.66 -22.24
N VAL A 152 -16.63 20.57 -21.52
CA VAL A 152 -16.58 19.19 -22.04
C VAL A 152 -17.78 18.94 -22.95
#